data_AF-A0A935CAA4-F1
#
_entry.id   AF-A0A935CAA4-F1
#
_cell.length_a   1.000
_cell.length_b   1.000
_cell.length_c   1.000
_cell.angle_alpha   90.00
_cell.angle_beta   90.00
_cell.angle_gamma   90.00
#
_symmetry.space_group_name_H-M   'P 1'
#
loop_
_entity.id
_entity.type
_entity.pdbx_description
1 polymer ?
#
loop_
_entity_poly.entity_id
_entity_poly.type
_entity_poly.pdbx_seq_one_letter_code
_entity_poly.pdbx_strand_id
1 'polypeptide(L)' 'MKSGDIIYFTSGRNGLDTNHMGLIIRKEDKLYLRNSSLSHGSVNDEELAEYFRLNKMTGFIINRPK' A
#
# COMPACT_ATOMS: atom_id res chain seq x y z
N MET A 1 -9.22 0.82 8.30
CA MET A 1 -8.97 1.22 6.90
C MET A 1 -10.29 1.15 6.14
N LYS A 2 -10.57 2.13 5.26
CA LYS A 2 -11.72 2.07 4.33
C LYS A 2 -11.25 2.42 2.92
N SER A 3 -12.06 2.08 1.93
CA SER A 3 -11.80 2.46 0.53
C SER A 3 -11.52 3.96 0.42
N GLY A 4 -10.50 4.32 -0.35
CA GLY A 4 -10.06 5.71 -0.55
C GLY A 4 -9.07 6.24 0.49
N ASP A 5 -8.71 5.45 1.52
CA ASP A 5 -7.55 5.78 2.35
C ASP A 5 -6.27 5.74 1.51
N ILE A 6 -5.38 6.70 1.72
CA ILE A 6 -4.03 6.69 1.18
C ILE A 6 -3.15 5.93 2.16
N ILE A 7 -2.40 4.96 1.67
CA ILE A 7 -1.40 4.21 2.43
C ILE A 7 0.00 4.56 1.94
N TYR A 8 0.89 4.85 2.88
CA TYR A 8 2.32 5.05 2.65
C TYR A 8 3.08 3.92 3.34
N PHE A 9 3.99 3.26 2.64
CA PHE A 9 4.87 2.24 3.21
C PHE A 9 6.16 2.88 3.70
N THR A 10 6.50 2.64 4.97
CA THR A 10 7.69 3.24 5.56
C THR A 10 8.94 2.54 5.05
N SER A 11 10.01 3.31 4.91
CA SER A 11 11.29 2.85 4.42
C SER A 11 12.23 2.52 5.58
N GLY A 12 13.06 1.49 5.42
CA GLY A 12 14.18 1.21 6.32
C GLY A 12 15.51 1.83 5.85
N ARG A 13 15.49 2.62 4.78
CA ARG A 13 16.68 3.28 4.22
C ARG A 13 16.95 4.59 4.95
N ASN A 14 18.21 4.82 5.33
CA ASN A 14 18.63 6.06 5.98
C ASN A 14 18.31 7.28 5.11
N GLY A 15 17.66 8.28 5.71
CA GLY A 15 17.27 9.51 5.03
C GLY A 15 16.04 9.41 4.12
N LEU A 16 15.30 8.29 4.16
CA LEU A 16 14.06 8.12 3.39
C LEU A 16 12.95 7.57 4.28
N ASP A 17 11.89 8.35 4.45
CA ASP A 17 10.77 8.01 5.35
C ASP A 17 9.81 6.97 4.73
N THR A 18 9.50 7.10 3.43
CA THR A 18 8.56 6.21 2.71
C THR A 18 9.11 5.80 1.35
N ASN A 19 8.85 4.57 0.91
CA ASN A 19 9.36 4.04 -0.37
C ASN A 19 8.28 3.59 -1.36
N HIS A 20 7.02 3.47 -0.94
CA HIS A 20 5.91 3.11 -1.81
C HIS A 20 4.59 3.66 -1.27
N MET A 21 3.58 3.76 -2.13
CA MET A 21 2.26 4.22 -1.75
C MET A 21 1.16 3.64 -2.62
N GLY A 22 -0.08 3.77 -2.15
CA GLY A 22 -1.25 3.46 -2.95
C GLY A 22 -2.54 3.86 -2.24
N LEU A 23 -3.64 3.32 -2.73
CA LEU A 23 -4.97 3.49 -2.15
C LEU A 23 -5.45 2.17 -1.57
N ILE A 24 -6.08 2.24 -0.40
CA ILE A 24 -6.86 1.12 0.13
C ILE A 24 -8.14 1.00 -0.69
N ILE A 25 -8.43 -0.20 -1.16
CA ILE A 25 -9.69 -0.60 -1.78
C ILE A 25 -10.26 -1.76 -0.99
N ARG A 26 -11.49 -1.62 -0.47
CA ARG A 26 -12.22 -2.72 0.14
C ARG A 26 -13.07 -3.41 -0.92
N LYS A 27 -12.90 -4.72 -1.08
CA LYS A 27 -13.75 -5.59 -1.92
C LYS A 27 -14.26 -6.69 -1.00
N GLU A 28 -15.55 -6.68 -0.72
CA GLU A 28 -16.18 -7.60 0.25
C GLU A 28 -15.45 -7.54 1.61
N ASP A 29 -15.02 -8.69 2.12
CA ASP A 29 -14.32 -8.83 3.40
C ASP A 29 -12.80 -8.65 3.29
N LYS A 30 -12.28 -8.36 2.09
CA LYS A 30 -10.85 -8.22 1.82
C LYS A 30 -10.43 -6.79 1.55
N LEU A 31 -9.18 -6.51 1.91
CA LEU A 31 -8.51 -5.25 1.61
C LEU A 31 -7.49 -5.46 0.49
N TYR A 32 -7.49 -4.53 -0.44
CA TYR A 32 -6.57 -4.49 -1.57
C TYR A 32 -5.80 -3.17 -1.55
N LEU A 33 -4.56 -3.25 -2.00
CA LEU A 33 -3.72 -2.11 -2.33
C LEU A 33 -3.86 -1.83 -3.83
N ARG A 34 -4.44 -0.69 -4.20
CA ARG A 34 -4.34 -0.17 -5.56
C ARG A 34 -3.08 0.67 -5.67
N ASN A 35 -2.12 0.24 -6.49
CA ASN A 35 -0.86 0.96 -6.68
C ASN A 35 -0.39 0.94 -8.13
N SER A 36 0.52 1.86 -8.49
CA SER A 36 1.28 1.78 -9.73
C SER A 36 2.48 0.87 -9.53
N SER A 37 2.37 -0.37 -10.00
CA SER A 37 3.39 -1.38 -9.77
C SER A 37 4.41 -1.38 -10.91
N LEU A 38 5.68 -1.11 -10.58
CA LEU A 38 6.76 -1.18 -11.57
C LEU A 38 6.91 -2.61 -12.13
N SER A 39 6.75 -3.63 -11.30
CA SER A 39 6.87 -5.04 -11.72
C SER A 39 5.72 -5.49 -12.63
N HIS A 40 4.53 -4.91 -12.49
CA HIS A 40 3.39 -5.20 -13.37
C HIS A 40 3.26 -4.22 -14.54
N GLY A 41 4.07 -3.16 -14.59
CA GLY A 41 4.03 -2.12 -15.63
C GLY A 41 2.68 -1.38 -15.72
N SER A 42 1.85 -1.45 -14.68
CA SER A 42 0.47 -0.96 -14.71
C SER A 42 -0.07 -0.66 -13.30
N VAL A 43 -1.22 0.01 -13.23
CA VAL A 43 -1.98 0.14 -12.00
C VAL A 43 -2.77 -1.15 -11.76
N ASN A 44 -2.56 -1.79 -10.63
CA ASN A 44 -3.18 -3.06 -10.27
C ASN A 44 -3.73 -3.04 -8.84
N ASP A 45 -4.57 -4.03 -8.51
CA ASP A 45 -5.08 -4.28 -7.16
C ASP A 45 -4.46 -5.56 -6.62
N GLU A 46 -3.63 -5.44 -5.59
CA GLU A 46 -2.99 -6.58 -4.90
C GLU A 46 -3.65 -6.81 -3.54
N GLU A 47 -3.90 -8.05 -3.13
CA GLU A 47 -4.46 -8.32 -1.80
C GLU A 47 -3.47 -7.82 -0.72
N LEU A 48 -3.94 -6.94 0.18
CA LEU A 48 -3.05 -6.20 1.07
C LEU A 48 -2.30 -7.10 2.05
N ALA A 49 -2.96 -8.14 2.56
CA ALA A 49 -2.34 -9.11 3.47
C ALA A 49 -1.21 -9.90 2.76
N GLU A 50 -1.43 -10.28 1.51
CA GLU A 50 -0.43 -10.98 0.70
C GLU A 50 0.73 -10.04 0.35
N TYR A 51 0.42 -8.79 0.00
CA TYR A 51 1.42 -7.75 -0.23
C TYR A 51 2.35 -7.57 0.99
N PHE A 52 1.80 -7.53 2.21
CA PHE A 52 2.57 -7.49 3.46
C PHE A 52 3.43 -8.73 3.68
N ARG A 53 2.94 -9.91 3.29
CA ARG A 53 3.66 -11.18 3.45
C ARG A 53 4.86 -11.28 2.50
N LEU A 54 4.69 -10.83 1.25
CA LEU A 54 5.71 -10.93 0.21
C LEU A 54 6.76 -9.82 0.29
N ASN A 55 6.40 -8.64 0.79
CA ASN A 55 7.30 -7.49 0.86
C ASN A 55 7.72 -7.21 2.30
N LYS A 56 9.02 -7.34 2.60
CA LYS A 56 9.58 -6.88 3.89
C LYS A 56 9.44 -5.36 3.99
N MET A 57 8.58 -4.91 4.90
CA MET A 57 8.35 -3.49 5.17
C MET A 57 8.52 -3.20 6.66
N THR A 58 8.95 -1.97 6.98
CA THR A 58 9.16 -1.55 8.38
C THR A 58 7.87 -1.10 9.06
N GLY A 59 6.83 -0.81 8.27
CA GLY A 59 5.55 -0.26 8.75
C GLY A 59 4.78 0.45 7.64
N PHE A 60 3.69 1.10 8.02
CA PHE A 60 2.88 1.91 7.12
C PHE A 60 2.15 3.04 7.86
N ILE A 61 1.77 4.07 7.10
CA ILE A 61 0.99 5.22 7.56
C ILE A 61 -0.32 5.26 6.75
N ILE A 62 -1.45 5.49 7.42
CA ILE A 62 -2.75 5.66 6.77
C ILE A 62 -3.21 7.11 6.91
N ASN A 63 -3.59 7.73 5.79
CA ASN A 63 -4.18 9.05 5.75
C ASN A 63 -5.52 9.02 5.00
N ARG A 64 -6.49 9.82 5.45
CA ARG A 64 -7.76 10.05 4.73
C ARG A 64 -7.90 11.53 4.39
N PRO A 65 -8.01 11.90 3.10
CA PRO A 65 -8.37 13.26 2.70
C PRO A 65 -9.69 13.71 3.35
N LYS A 66 -9.77 14.99 3.75
CA LYS A 66 -10.98 15.61 4.30
C LYS A 66 -11.79 16.32 3.23
#